data_AF-W2CPW3-F1
#
_entry.id   AF-W2CPW3-F1
#
_cell.length_a   1.000
_cell.length_b   1.000
_cell.length_c   1.000
_cell.angle_alpha   90.00
_cell.angle_beta   90.00
_cell.angle_gamma   90.00
#
_symmetry.space_group_name_H-M   'P 1'
#
loop_
_entity.id
_entity.type
_entity.pdbx_description
1 polymer ?
#
loop_
_entity_poly.entity_id
_entity_poly.type
_entity_poly.pdbx_seq_one_letter_code
_entity_poly.pdbx_strand_id
1 'polypeptide(L)' 'MNLFLIRERLMRNGDTLFLVQKKLIQNRRNPFLIQNRFLQNGMNPFLIQNRLMPKG' A
#
# COMPACT_ATOMS: atom_id res chain seq x y z
N MET A 1 4.44 -13.75 12.20
CA MET A 1 4.49 -12.96 10.95
C MET A 1 4.55 -11.51 11.37
N ASN A 2 5.62 -10.79 11.05
CA ASN A 2 5.74 -9.38 11.44
C ASN A 2 5.37 -8.51 10.24
N LEU A 3 4.42 -7.59 10.42
CA LEU A 3 3.99 -6.62 9.40
C LEU A 3 4.50 -5.24 9.80
N PHE A 4 5.29 -4.62 8.94
CA PHE A 4 5.79 -3.26 9.12
C PHE A 4 5.30 -2.36 7.99
N LEU A 5 4.74 -1.20 8.32
CA LEU A 5 4.48 -0.15 7.34
C LEU A 5 5.79 0.58 7.07
N ILE A 6 6.35 0.44 5.87
CA ILE A 6 7.59 1.12 5.49
C ILE A 6 7.31 2.53 4.98
N ARG A 7 6.20 2.70 4.27
CA ARG A 7 5.87 3.97 3.64
C ARG A 7 4.38 4.11 3.47
N GLU A 8 3.88 5.27 3.81
CA GLU A 8 2.55 5.75 3.45
C GLU A 8 2.71 7.11 2.79
N ARG A 9 2.04 7.29 1.65
CA ARG A 9 2.03 8.57 0.94
C ARG A 9 0.62 8.90 0.52
N LEU A 10 0.16 10.06 0.98
CA LEU A 10 -1.07 10.67 0.53
C LEU A 10 -0.75 11.65 -0.60
N MET A 11 -1.50 11.59 -1.71
CA MET A 11 -1.34 12.49 -2.86
C MET A 11 -2.70 13.05 -3.22
N ARG A 12 -2.81 14.36 -3.43
CA ARG A 12 -4.03 15.04 -3.88
C ARG A 12 -3.90 15.41 -5.35
N ASN A 13 -4.95 15.16 -6.13
CA ASN A 13 -5.07 15.61 -7.51
C ASN A 13 -6.50 16.10 -7.74
N GLY A 14 -6.71 17.42 -7.71
CA GLY A 14 -8.05 18.02 -7.67
C GLY A 14 -8.83 17.55 -6.43
N ASP A 15 -10.10 17.18 -6.63
CA ASP A 15 -10.97 16.62 -5.58
C ASP A 15 -10.68 15.14 -5.25
N THR A 16 -9.69 14.55 -5.92
CA THR A 16 -9.33 13.14 -5.75
C THR A 16 -8.10 12.97 -4.87
N LEU A 17 -8.17 12.06 -3.91
CA LEU A 17 -7.11 11.72 -2.98
C LEU A 17 -6.61 10.29 -3.25
N PHE A 18 -5.31 10.12 -3.43
CA PHE A 18 -4.66 8.83 -3.60
C PHE A 18 -3.88 8.49 -2.34
N LEU A 19 -4.05 7.27 -1.85
CA LEU A 19 -3.25 6.72 -0.76
C LEU A 19 -2.40 5.58 -1.29
N VAL A 20 -1.08 5.73 -1.21
CA VAL A 20 -0.12 4.68 -1.58
C VAL A 20 0.53 4.17 -0.30
N GLN A 21 0.31 2.90 0.01
CA GLN A 21 0.93 2.22 1.15
C GLN A 21 1.89 1.15 0.66
N LYS A 22 3.06 1.08 1.27
CA LYS A 22 4.02 -0.01 1.10
C LYS A 22 4.30 -0.67 2.43
N LYS A 23 3.91 -1.93 2.56
CA LYS A 23 4.06 -2.75 3.76
C LYS A 23 5.09 -3.85 3.50
N LEU A 24 5.86 -4.19 4.51
CA LEU A 24 6.78 -5.31 4.52
C LEU A 24 6.24 -6.38 5.47
N ILE A 25 6.02 -7.56 4.93
CA ILE A 25 5.68 -8.75 5.68
C ILE A 25 6.95 -9.59 5.79
N GLN A 26 7.44 -9.77 7.01
CA GLN A 26 8.50 -10.72 7.28
C GLN A 26 7.87 -12.04 7.72
N ASN A 27 7.86 -13.01 6.79
CA ASN A 27 7.71 -14.42 7.13
C ASN A 27 9.10 -15.02 7.35
N ARG A 28 9.23 -15.97 8.29
CA ARG A 28 10.49 -16.48 8.87
C ARG A 28 11.62 -16.81 7.88
N ARG A 29 11.34 -16.96 6.59
CA ARG A 29 12.29 -17.32 5.54
C ARG A 29 12.42 -16.25 4.45
N ASN A 30 11.32 -15.60 4.05
CA ASN A 30 11.29 -14.67 2.92
C ASN A 30 10.48 -13.41 3.30
N PRO A 31 11.08 -12.20 3.22
CA PRO A 31 10.30 -10.98 3.29
C PRO A 31 9.49 -10.77 2.01
N PHE A 32 8.30 -10.21 2.13
CA PHE A 32 7.45 -9.80 1.02
C PHE A 32 7.07 -8.34 1.17
N LEU A 33 7.03 -7.62 0.05
CA LEU A 33 6.52 -6.26 -0.02
C LEU A 33 5.12 -6.27 -0.59
N ILE A 34 4.18 -5.68 0.14
CA ILE A 34 2.84 -5.40 -0.35
C ILE A 34 2.77 -3.92 -0.69
N GLN A 35 2.34 -3.61 -1.91
CA GLN A 35 2.04 -2.24 -2.33
C GLN A 35 0.54 -2.12 -2.61
N ASN A 36 -0.12 -1.28 -1.81
CA ASN A 36 -1.52 -0.93 -1.98
C ASN A 36 -1.66 0.50 -2.51
N ARG A 37 -2.56 0.69 -3.48
CA ARG A 37 -2.97 2.01 -3.96
C ARG A 37 -4.48 2.15 -3.80
N PHE A 38 -4.91 3.18 -3.09
CA PHE A 38 -6.33 3.52 -2.92
C PHE A 38 -6.64 4.83 -3.63
N LEU A 39 -7.83 4.92 -4.22
CA LEU A 39 -8.45 6.18 -4.62
C LEU A 39 -9.52 6.54 -3.61
N GLN A 40 -9.59 7.80 -3.24
CA GLN A 40 -10.68 8.41 -2.49
C GLN A 40 -11.19 9.57 -3.35
N ASN A 41 -12.41 9.45 -3.88
CA ASN A 41 -13.13 10.57 -4.47
C ASN A 41 -14.40 10.80 -3.65
N GLY A 42 -14.52 11.95 -3.02
CA GLY A 42 -15.69 12.39 -2.26
C GLY A 42 -15.96 11.69 -0.92
N MET A 43 -16.08 10.36 -0.86
CA MET A 43 -16.50 9.67 0.38
C MET A 43 -16.04 8.22 0.57
N ASN A 44 -15.63 7.50 -0.47
CA ASN A 44 -15.28 6.07 -0.34
C ASN A 44 -13.87 5.76 -0.87
N PRO A 45 -12.94 5.27 -0.02
CA PRO A 45 -11.68 4.69 -0.49
C PRO A 45 -11.94 3.36 -1.20
N PHE A 46 -11.49 3.24 -2.45
CA PHE A 46 -11.43 1.97 -3.17
C PHE A 46 -9.99 1.57 -3.48
N LEU A 47 -9.69 0.28 -3.30
CA LEU A 47 -8.39 -0.29 -3.62
C LEU A 47 -8.28 -0.45 -5.14
N ILE A 48 -7.37 0.29 -5.76
CA ILE A 48 -7.10 0.23 -7.20
C ILE A 48 -6.08 -0.87 -7.52
N GLN A 49 -5.13 -1.12 -6.60
CA GLN A 49 -4.03 -2.04 -6.87
C GLN A 49 -3.49 -2.63 -5.57
N ASN A 50 -3.32 -3.95 -5.57
CA ASN A 50 -2.52 -4.68 -4.58
C ASN A 50 -1.48 -5.52 -5.32
N ARG A 51 -0.21 -5.38 -4.95
CA ARG A 51 0.89 -6.19 -5.51
C ARG A 51 1.74 -6.76 -4.40
N LEU A 52 1.97 -8.07 -4.44
CA LEU A 52 2.92 -8.78 -3.59
C LEU A 52 4.21 -9.01 -4.37
N MET A 53 5.34 -8.57 -3.80
CA MET A 53 6.67 -8.71 -4.39
C MET A 53 7.59 -9.44 -3.42
N PRO A 54 8.21 -10.56 -3.79
CA PRO A 54 9.24 -11.17 -2.96
C PRO A 54 10.42 -10.20 -2.85
N LYS A 55 10.97 -10.06 -1.64
CA LYS A 55 12.29 -9.46 -1.46
C LYS A 55 13.31 -10.55 -1.79
N GLY A 56 14.01 -10.39 -2.91
CA GLY A 56 15.24 -11.12 -3.21
C GLY A 56 16.38 -10.71 -2.29
#